data_AF-A0A2G3DZT2-F1
#
_entry.id   AF-A0A2G3DZT2-F1
#
_cell.length_a   1.000
_cell.length_b   1.000
_cell.length_c   1.000
_cell.angle_alpha   90.00
_cell.angle_beta   90.00
_cell.angle_gamma   90.00
#
_symmetry.space_group_name_H-M   'P 1'
#
loop_
_entity.id
_entity.type
_entity.pdbx_description
1 polymer ?
#
loop_
_entity_poly.entity_id
_entity_poly.type
_entity_poly.pdbx_seq_one_letter_code
_entity_poly.pdbx_strand_id
1 'polypeptide(L)' 'MIDRGEINEAENQLLENIDYFDEDNVATAALFYQYLSEKTECFLTEHDFSKEEVLDGMNRLIQKAGYGDVLNIVEGISAI' A
#
# COMPACT_ATOMS: atom_id res chain seq x y z
N MET A 1 -4.23 -14.18 -3.16
CA MET A 1 -3.49 -14.24 -1.88
C MET A 1 -4.21 -13.43 -0.82
N ILE A 2 -4.46 -12.12 -1.06
CA ILE A 2 -5.22 -11.25 -0.14
C ILE A 2 -6.54 -11.89 0.32
N ASP A 3 -7.42 -12.30 -0.60
CA ASP A 3 -8.74 -12.86 -0.23
C ASP A 3 -8.67 -14.22 0.51
N ARG A 4 -7.48 -14.82 0.59
CA ARG A 4 -7.22 -16.04 1.37
C ARG A 4 -6.61 -15.74 2.74
N GLY A 5 -6.43 -14.46 3.09
CA GLY A 5 -5.78 -14.02 4.34
C GLY A 5 -4.25 -14.04 4.29
N GLU A 6 -3.65 -14.35 3.14
CA GLU A 6 -2.19 -14.38 2.96
C GLU A 6 -1.64 -12.96 2.67
N ILE A 7 -2.00 -11.97 3.49
CA ILE A 7 -1.71 -10.55 3.22
C ILE A 7 -0.21 -10.27 3.28
N ASN A 8 0.44 -10.64 4.39
CA ASN A 8 1.88 -10.44 4.59
C ASN A 8 2.73 -11.14 3.52
N GLU A 9 2.35 -12.35 3.11
CA GLU A 9 3.04 -13.08 2.05
C GLU A 9 2.86 -12.38 0.69
N ALA A 10 1.67 -11.86 0.41
CA ALA A 10 1.41 -11.12 -0.82
C ALA A 10 2.20 -9.79 -0.86
N GLU A 11 2.28 -9.09 0.27
CA GLU A 11 3.07 -7.86 0.40
C GLU A 11 4.57 -8.13 0.25
N ASN A 12 5.10 -9.16 0.90
CA ASN A 12 6.50 -9.55 0.76
C ASN A 12 6.86 -9.85 -0.71
N GLN A 13 6.03 -10.65 -1.40
CA GLN A 13 6.26 -10.96 -2.82
C GLN A 13 6.18 -9.72 -3.71
N LEU A 14 5.26 -8.79 -3.42
CA LEU A 14 5.19 -7.52 -4.13
C LEU A 14 6.47 -6.70 -3.93
N LEU A 15 6.90 -6.53 -2.68
CA LEU A 15 8.03 -5.68 -2.31
C LEU A 15 9.39 -6.24 -2.76
N GLU A 16 9.52 -7.57 -2.84
CA GLU A 16 10.73 -8.23 -3.35
C GLU A 16 10.92 -8.05 -4.86
N ASN A 17 9.82 -7.89 -5.61
CA ASN A 17 9.84 -7.90 -7.07
C ASN A 17 9.59 -6.52 -7.72
N ILE A 18 9.19 -5.52 -6.94
CA ILE A 18 8.86 -4.21 -7.50
C ILE A 18 10.11 -3.48 -8.02
N ASP A 19 10.04 -3.05 -9.27
CA ASP A 19 10.94 -2.02 -9.81
C ASP A 19 10.28 -0.64 -9.65
N TYR A 20 10.87 0.19 -8.78
CA TYR A 20 10.33 1.54 -8.48
C TYR A 20 10.51 2.54 -9.63
N PHE A 21 11.31 2.20 -10.65
CA PHE A 21 11.51 3.04 -11.84
C PHE A 21 10.61 2.65 -13.01
N ASP A 22 9.86 1.55 -12.88
CA ASP A 22 8.86 1.12 -13.85
C ASP A 22 7.45 1.51 -13.37
N GLU A 23 6.80 2.37 -14.15
CA GLU A 23 5.47 2.91 -13.84
C GLU A 23 4.41 1.80 -13.73
N ASP A 24 4.52 0.72 -14.51
CA ASP A 24 3.55 -0.39 -14.45
C ASP A 24 3.71 -1.20 -13.16
N ASN A 25 4.95 -1.37 -12.69
CA ASN A 25 5.24 -2.01 -11.41
C ASN A 25 4.75 -1.15 -10.22
N VAL A 26 5.00 0.16 -10.26
CA VAL A 26 4.49 1.09 -9.24
C VAL A 26 2.96 1.13 -9.24
N ALA A 27 2.33 1.15 -10.41
CA ALA A 27 0.87 1.10 -10.53
C ALA A 27 0.29 -0.20 -9.98
N THR A 28 0.93 -1.34 -10.24
CA THR A 28 0.53 -2.64 -9.69
C THR A 28 0.59 -2.64 -8.16
N ALA A 29 1.65 -2.08 -7.58
CA ALA A 29 1.78 -1.94 -6.13
C ALA A 29 0.76 -0.96 -5.53
N ALA A 30 0.45 0.13 -6.23
CA ALA A 30 -0.57 1.07 -5.80
C ALA A 30 -1.96 0.41 -5.78
N LEU A 31 -2.28 -0.38 -6.80
CA LEU A 31 -3.53 -1.15 -6.86
C LEU A 31 -3.61 -2.21 -5.76
N PHE A 32 -2.49 -2.82 -5.36
CA PHE A 32 -2.43 -3.73 -4.22
C PHE A 32 -2.89 -3.06 -2.92
N TYR A 33 -2.29 -1.91 -2.56
CA TYR A 33 -2.68 -1.20 -1.34
C TYR A 33 -4.07 -0.55 -1.46
N GLN A 34 -4.46 -0.11 -2.65
CA GLN A 34 -5.82 0.38 -2.91
C GLN A 34 -6.85 -0.73 -2.62
N TYR A 35 -6.62 -1.96 -3.09
CA TYR A 35 -7.52 -3.08 -2.83
C TYR A 35 -7.56 -3.48 -1.35
N LEU A 36 -6.41 -3.46 -0.64
CA LEU A 36 -6.39 -3.66 0.82
C LEU A 36 -7.15 -2.56 1.57
N SER A 37 -7.15 -1.32 1.07
CA SER A 37 -7.88 -0.21 1.68
C SER A 37 -9.40 -0.39 1.63
N GLU A 38 -9.93 -1.21 0.72
CA GLU A 38 -11.36 -1.56 0.63
C GLU A 38 -11.78 -2.65 1.62
N LYS A 39 -10.83 -3.42 2.17
CA LYS A 39 -11.15 -4.49 3.13
C LYS A 39 -11.70 -3.93 4.44
N THR A 40 -12.53 -4.69 5.15
CA THR A 40 -13.00 -4.25 6.46
C THR A 40 -11.85 -4.30 7.48
N GLU A 41 -11.94 -3.50 8.54
CA GLU A 41 -10.99 -3.57 9.64
C GLU A 41 -10.95 -4.97 10.27
N CYS A 42 -12.12 -5.59 10.49
CA CYS A 42 -12.20 -6.97 10.98
C CYS A 42 -11.42 -7.96 10.11
N PHE A 43 -11.56 -7.89 8.78
CA PHE A 43 -10.84 -8.79 7.86
C PHE A 43 -9.32 -8.62 7.98
N LEU A 44 -8.84 -7.37 8.05
CA LEU A 44 -7.41 -7.11 8.18
C LEU A 44 -6.88 -7.64 9.53
N THR A 45 -7.58 -7.34 10.62
CA THR A 45 -7.17 -7.78 11.97
C THR A 45 -7.23 -9.31 12.14
N GLU A 46 -8.20 -9.98 11.53
CA GLU A 46 -8.28 -11.46 11.49
C GLU A 46 -7.09 -12.10 10.76
N HIS A 47 -6.36 -11.33 9.96
CA HIS A 47 -5.23 -11.77 9.15
C HIS A 47 -3.93 -11.04 9.51
N ASP A 48 -3.81 -10.61 10.78
CA ASP A 48 -2.61 -9.97 11.35
C ASP A 48 -2.13 -8.75 10.52
N PHE A 49 -3.08 -7.95 10.04
CA PHE A 49 -2.86 -6.72 9.30
C PHE A 49 -3.76 -5.60 9.83
N SER A 50 -3.47 -4.36 9.44
CA SER A 50 -4.20 -3.18 9.92
C SER A 50 -4.38 -2.13 8.83
N LYS A 51 -5.32 -1.20 9.05
CA LYS A 51 -5.50 -0.02 8.18
C LYS A 51 -4.28 0.90 8.21
N GLU A 52 -3.58 0.96 9.34
CA GLU A 52 -2.34 1.72 9.49
C GLU A 52 -1.24 1.11 8.62
N GLU A 53 -1.08 -0.22 8.61
CA GLU A 53 -0.11 -0.89 7.74
C GLU A 53 -0.41 -0.69 6.25
N VAL A 54 -1.69 -0.69 5.84
CA VAL A 54 -2.07 -0.35 4.46
C VAL A 54 -1.60 1.06 4.09
N LEU A 55 -1.83 2.03 4.97
CA LEU A 55 -1.45 3.42 4.75
C LEU A 55 0.08 3.59 4.74
N ASP A 56 0.77 2.99 5.69
CA ASP A 56 2.23 3.00 5.78
C ASP A 56 2.88 2.38 4.54
N GLY A 57 2.35 1.24 4.07
CA GLY A 57 2.81 0.58 2.86
C GLY A 57 2.62 1.47 1.62
N MET A 58 1.45 2.10 1.48
CA MET A 58 1.19 3.06 0.40
C MET A 58 2.13 4.27 0.46
N ASN A 59 2.34 4.85 1.64
CA ASN A 59 3.22 6.00 1.82
C ASN A 59 4.67 5.66 1.46
N ARG A 60 5.15 4.48 1.87
CA ARG A 60 6.48 3.97 1.51
C ARG A 60 6.62 3.76 0.01
N LEU A 61 5.59 3.22 -0.65
CA LEU A 61 5.56 3.04 -2.10
C LEU A 61 5.71 4.39 -2.83
N ILE A 62 4.86 5.37 -2.48
CA ILE A 62 4.86 6.71 -3.08
C ILE A 62 6.23 7.39 -2.90
N GLN A 63 6.80 7.32 -1.69
CA GLN A 63 8.12 7.89 -1.42
C GLN A 63 9.23 7.23 -2.26
N LYS A 64 9.27 5.90 -2.30
CA LYS A 64 10.31 5.17 -3.05
C LYS A 64 10.20 5.33 -4.56
N ALA A 65 8.98 5.49 -5.08
CA ALA A 65 8.72 5.77 -6.49
C ALA A 65 8.99 7.23 -6.90
N GLY A 66 9.44 8.09 -5.98
CA GLY A 66 9.78 9.49 -6.27
C GLY A 66 8.59 10.45 -6.25
N TYR A 67 7.41 10.00 -5.81
CA TYR A 67 6.20 10.81 -5.71
C TYR A 67 6.00 11.43 -4.32
N GLY A 68 7.06 11.57 -3.52
CA GLY A 68 6.97 12.10 -2.14
C GLY A 68 6.29 13.47 -2.03
N ASP A 69 6.40 14.32 -3.05
CA ASP A 69 5.70 15.61 -3.09
C ASP A 69 4.17 15.47 -3.12
N VAL A 70 3.64 14.37 -3.66
CA VAL A 70 2.20 14.06 -3.61
C VAL A 70 1.76 13.84 -2.17
N LEU A 71 2.60 13.20 -1.35
CA LEU A 71 2.33 12.98 0.07
C LEU A 71 2.15 14.33 0.80
N ASN A 72 3.08 15.26 0.56
CA ASN A 72 3.07 16.60 1.16
C ASN A 72 1.78 17.37 0.79
N ILE A 73 1.28 17.20 -0.43
CA ILE A 73 0.03 17.83 -0.88
C ILE A 73 -1.17 17.22 -0.14
N VAL A 74 -1.26 15.89 -0.04
CA VAL A 74 -2.40 15.20 0.59
C VAL A 74 -2.45 15.46 2.10
N GLU A 75 -1.31 15.44 2.77
CA GLU A 75 -1.21 15.79 4.20
C GLU A 75 -1.56 17.26 4.43
N GLY A 76 -1.10 18.15 3.56
CA GLY A 76 -1.45 19.57 3.61
C GLY A 76 -2.94 19.85 3.44
N ILE A 77 -3.66 19.04 2.64
CA ILE A 77 -5.11 19.13 2.47
C ILE A 77 -5.85 18.60 3.72
N SER A 78 -5.32 17.56 4.37
CA SER A 78 -5.93 16.95 5.56
C SER A 78 -5.82 17.84 6.81
N ALA A 79 -4.94 18.85 6.78
CA ALA A 79 -4.71 19.80 7.87
C ALA A 79 -5.60 21.07 7.81
N ILE A 80 -6.50 21.17 6.81
CA ILE A 80 -7.43 22.31 6.58
C ILE A 80 -8.85 21.88 6.90
#